data_AF-W6YS35-F1
#
_entry.id   AF-W6YS35-F1
#
_cell.length_a   1.000
_cell.length_b   1.000
_cell.length_c   1.000
_cell.angle_alpha   90.00
_cell.angle_beta   90.00
_cell.angle_gamma   90.00
#
_symmetry.space_group_name_H-M   'P 1'
#
loop_
_entity.id
_entity.type
_entity.pdbx_description
1 polymer ?
#
loop_
_entity_poly.entity_id
_entity_poly.type
_entity_poly.pdbx_seq_one_letter_code
_entity_poly.pdbx_strand_id
1 'polypeptide(L)'
;MASPYDFTTEQGLGDYLSAAQSGHTSVKLLSGGTANYVYRCTKQDESTSIFKHAAPYLHSNKNFAFDPTRMDYEANILTQLASKSKPFFANPPNTTAHAVQLLNYNKDNKLLEIEDGGTCNLKDAYTSPDLNIPQIGQHLATWLAALHNSSTKTSLVLKGQDSSSKNNPIGVAVYRHSYHNLHLALEKYGYDTHLAYRINEDFGSLLATDDECVCHGDFWPGNVLVRSNEAQPPSLTIVDWEMVRRGTSATDVGQFAAEAFLLDRFRGGRGLLAAFLKAYVAERKDGEVLGEMWLKRMVVHWAVHVAFWPTRVEWTDAAGTQKLVDIGVGALEGMLKDDWEKVLGSPLLEDVGDVFAPILERV
;
A
#
# COMPACT_ATOMS: atom_id res chain seq x y z
N MET A 1 6.47 -30.09 -11.43
CA MET A 1 7.55 -30.05 -12.44
C MET A 1 7.80 -28.60 -12.79
N ALA A 2 9.04 -28.17 -12.99
CA ALA A 2 9.30 -26.79 -13.41
C ALA A 2 8.65 -26.53 -14.78
N SER A 3 8.03 -25.37 -14.95
CA SER A 3 7.48 -24.94 -16.24
C SER A 3 8.58 -24.98 -17.32
N PRO A 4 8.29 -25.41 -18.55
CA PRO A 4 9.24 -25.30 -19.65
C PRO A 4 9.41 -23.85 -20.13
N TYR A 5 8.60 -22.90 -19.64
CA TYR A 5 8.60 -21.50 -20.05
C TYR A 5 9.30 -20.60 -19.02
N ASP A 6 10.08 -19.63 -19.50
CA ASP A 6 10.74 -18.61 -18.68
C ASP A 6 9.88 -17.35 -18.55
N PHE A 7 9.14 -17.24 -17.45
CA PHE A 7 8.27 -16.09 -17.14
C PHE A 7 9.03 -14.82 -16.74
N THR A 8 10.37 -14.84 -16.74
CA THR A 8 11.21 -13.65 -16.52
C THR A 8 11.51 -12.88 -17.80
N THR A 9 10.99 -13.34 -18.95
CA THR A 9 11.15 -12.71 -20.25
C THR A 9 9.83 -12.54 -20.99
N GLU A 10 9.73 -11.53 -21.85
CA GLU A 10 8.58 -11.34 -22.74
C GLU A 10 8.37 -12.55 -23.67
N GLN A 11 9.47 -13.11 -24.21
CA GLN A 11 9.42 -14.28 -25.09
C GLN A 11 8.86 -15.50 -24.37
N GLY A 12 9.36 -15.83 -23.17
CA GLY A 12 8.92 -17.03 -22.45
C GLY A 12 7.46 -16.95 -22.00
N LEU A 13 6.98 -15.77 -21.59
CA LEU A 13 5.55 -15.57 -21.35
C LEU A 13 4.74 -15.66 -22.67
N GLY A 14 5.23 -15.09 -23.77
CA GLY A 14 4.60 -15.19 -25.08
C GLY A 14 4.45 -16.63 -25.59
N ASP A 15 5.47 -17.45 -25.40
CA ASP A 15 5.46 -18.88 -25.75
C ASP A 15 4.42 -19.65 -24.90
N TYR A 16 4.34 -19.35 -23.60
CA TYR A 16 3.33 -19.93 -22.72
C TYR A 16 1.92 -19.55 -23.15
N LEU A 17 1.65 -18.27 -23.40
CA LEU A 17 0.33 -17.80 -23.81
C LEU A 17 -0.09 -18.40 -25.15
N SER A 18 0.83 -18.49 -26.11
CA SER A 18 0.56 -19.12 -27.41
C SER A 18 0.15 -20.59 -27.27
N ALA A 19 0.71 -21.31 -26.29
CA ALA A 19 0.39 -22.71 -26.03
C ALA A 19 -0.84 -22.93 -25.16
N ALA A 20 -1.07 -22.07 -24.15
CA ALA A 20 -2.08 -22.27 -23.11
C ALA A 20 -3.36 -21.45 -23.29
N GLN A 21 -3.27 -20.27 -23.91
CA GLN A 21 -4.35 -19.29 -24.06
C GLN A 21 -4.18 -18.51 -25.38
N SER A 22 -4.57 -19.15 -26.49
CA SER A 22 -4.50 -18.54 -27.82
C SER A 22 -5.32 -17.24 -27.87
N GLY A 23 -4.82 -16.25 -28.61
CA GLY A 23 -5.50 -14.95 -28.80
C GLY A 23 -4.72 -13.73 -28.30
N HIS A 24 -3.54 -13.90 -27.69
CA HIS A 24 -2.63 -12.79 -27.37
C HIS A 24 -1.79 -12.39 -28.60
N THR A 25 -1.69 -11.09 -28.87
CA THR A 25 -0.96 -10.51 -30.02
C THR A 25 0.34 -9.84 -29.62
N SER A 26 0.48 -9.39 -28.37
CA SER A 26 1.72 -8.82 -27.85
C SER A 26 1.87 -9.05 -26.34
N VAL A 27 3.13 -9.12 -25.91
CA VAL A 27 3.55 -9.19 -24.51
C VAL A 27 4.61 -8.12 -24.30
N LYS A 28 4.38 -7.20 -23.36
CA LYS A 28 5.30 -6.09 -23.07
C LYS A 28 5.58 -5.99 -21.59
N LEU A 29 6.85 -6.10 -21.20
CA LEU A 29 7.31 -5.87 -19.84
C LEU A 29 7.07 -4.41 -19.44
N LEU A 30 6.49 -4.20 -18.27
CA LEU A 30 6.26 -2.90 -17.66
C LEU A 30 7.44 -2.52 -16.76
N SER A 31 7.85 -1.26 -16.83
CA SER A 31 8.86 -0.68 -15.95
C SER A 31 8.25 -0.20 -14.63
N GLY A 32 9.07 -0.09 -13.58
CA GLY A 32 8.71 0.59 -12.32
C GLY A 32 8.46 -0.32 -11.11
N GLY A 33 8.28 -1.63 -11.33
CA GLY A 33 8.17 -2.62 -10.24
C GLY A 33 9.54 -3.10 -9.74
N THR A 34 9.66 -3.35 -8.43
CA THR A 34 10.90 -3.85 -7.80
C THR A 34 10.90 -5.36 -7.58
N ALA A 35 9.76 -5.93 -7.20
CA ALA A 35 9.67 -7.33 -6.76
C ALA A 35 9.36 -8.32 -7.89
N ASN A 36 8.45 -7.96 -8.80
CA ASN A 36 7.83 -8.90 -9.74
C ASN A 36 8.09 -8.53 -11.19
N TYR A 37 8.01 -9.51 -12.09
CA TYR A 37 7.96 -9.29 -13.52
C TYR A 37 6.50 -9.04 -13.91
N VAL A 38 6.21 -7.85 -14.44
CA VAL A 38 4.84 -7.42 -14.76
C VAL A 38 4.76 -7.14 -16.26
N TYR A 39 3.82 -7.74 -16.95
CA TYR A 39 3.65 -7.62 -18.38
C TYR A 39 2.25 -7.11 -18.70
N ARG A 40 2.14 -6.18 -19.65
CA ARG A 40 0.89 -5.90 -20.34
C ARG A 40 0.81 -6.80 -21.56
N CYS A 41 -0.26 -7.58 -21.62
CA CYS A 41 -0.55 -8.45 -22.77
C CYS A 41 -1.77 -7.91 -23.51
N THR A 42 -1.68 -7.83 -24.83
CA THR A 42 -2.78 -7.39 -25.70
C THR A 42 -3.37 -8.59 -26.41
N LYS A 43 -4.70 -8.66 -26.50
CA LYS A 43 -5.44 -9.71 -27.21
C LYS A 43 -5.79 -9.29 -28.64
N GLN A 44 -6.29 -10.21 -29.44
CA GLN A 44 -6.70 -9.97 -30.85
C GLN A 44 -7.82 -8.94 -30.96
N ASP A 45 -8.69 -8.85 -29.96
CA ASP A 45 -9.76 -7.86 -29.85
C ASP A 45 -9.29 -6.51 -29.26
N GLU A 46 -7.98 -6.30 -29.19
CA GLU A 46 -7.31 -5.12 -28.62
C GLU A 46 -7.50 -4.94 -27.10
N SER A 47 -8.23 -5.83 -26.43
CA SER A 47 -8.33 -5.81 -24.98
C SER A 47 -7.00 -6.15 -24.33
N THR A 48 -6.75 -5.59 -23.14
CA THR A 48 -5.51 -5.83 -22.39
C THR A 48 -5.77 -6.47 -21.03
N SER A 49 -4.82 -7.32 -20.62
CA SER A 49 -4.71 -7.84 -19.25
C SER A 49 -3.26 -7.75 -18.79
N ILE A 50 -3.06 -7.79 -17.47
CA ILE A 50 -1.75 -7.72 -16.85
C ILE A 50 -1.37 -9.10 -16.35
N PHE A 51 -0.18 -9.56 -16.73
CA PHE A 51 0.42 -10.77 -16.20
C PHE A 51 1.50 -10.41 -15.17
N LYS A 52 1.40 -10.96 -13.96
CA LYS A 52 2.33 -10.69 -12.87
C LYS A 52 2.96 -12.00 -12.39
N HIS A 53 4.28 -12.10 -12.50
CA HIS A 53 5.05 -13.28 -12.10
C HIS A 53 5.98 -12.99 -10.91
N ALA A 54 5.87 -13.81 -9.87
CA ALA A 54 6.79 -13.82 -8.73
C ALA A 54 7.90 -14.86 -8.90
N ALA A 55 9.11 -14.38 -9.18
CA ALA A 55 10.33 -15.17 -9.07
C ALA A 55 10.72 -15.35 -7.58
N PRO A 56 11.59 -16.34 -7.23
CA PRO A 56 12.08 -16.55 -5.86
C PRO A 56 13.12 -15.49 -5.40
N TYR A 57 13.13 -14.33 -6.04
CA TYR A 57 14.00 -13.19 -5.79
C TYR A 57 13.33 -11.90 -6.29
N LEU A 58 13.87 -10.74 -5.91
CA LEU A 58 13.40 -9.45 -6.43
C LEU A 58 13.79 -9.27 -7.90
N HIS A 59 12.84 -8.79 -8.72
CA HIS A 59 13.12 -8.38 -10.11
C HIS A 59 14.29 -7.38 -10.20
N SER A 60 14.34 -6.39 -9.30
CA SER A 60 15.39 -5.37 -9.29
C SER A 60 16.74 -5.86 -8.75
N ASN A 61 16.76 -6.96 -8.00
CA ASN A 61 17.97 -7.52 -7.41
C ASN A 61 17.85 -9.04 -7.23
N LYS A 62 18.34 -9.79 -8.21
CA LYS A 62 18.29 -11.27 -8.21
C LYS A 62 19.06 -11.92 -7.07
N ASN A 63 19.97 -11.21 -6.40
CA ASN A 63 20.69 -11.70 -5.23
C ASN A 63 19.87 -11.63 -3.94
N PHE A 64 18.75 -10.88 -3.95
CA PHE A 64 17.84 -10.79 -2.83
C PHE A 64 16.76 -11.87 -2.96
N ALA A 65 16.88 -12.94 -2.18
CA ALA A 65 15.88 -13.99 -2.12
C ALA A 65 14.54 -13.43 -1.62
N PHE A 66 13.45 -13.77 -2.32
CA PHE A 66 12.12 -13.31 -1.95
C PHE A 66 11.07 -14.38 -2.25
N ASP A 67 10.34 -14.79 -1.22
CA ASP A 67 9.43 -15.93 -1.28
C ASP A 67 8.31 -15.67 -2.30
N PRO A 68 8.15 -16.52 -3.33
CA PRO A 68 7.13 -16.32 -4.36
C PRO A 68 5.73 -16.69 -3.87
N THR A 69 5.58 -17.27 -2.67
CA THR A 69 4.29 -17.51 -2.00
C THR A 69 3.52 -16.22 -1.75
N ARG A 70 4.17 -15.04 -1.80
CA ARG A 70 3.49 -13.73 -1.79
C ARG A 70 2.40 -13.62 -2.86
N MET A 71 2.58 -14.30 -4.00
CA MET A 71 1.60 -14.36 -5.08
C MET A 71 0.37 -15.21 -4.72
N ASP A 72 0.53 -16.22 -3.86
CA ASP A 72 -0.62 -17.00 -3.35
C ASP A 72 -1.51 -16.13 -2.45
N TYR A 73 -0.92 -15.25 -1.64
CA TYR A 73 -1.66 -14.32 -0.79
C TYR A 73 -2.40 -13.27 -1.60
N GLU A 74 -1.74 -12.67 -2.61
CA GLU A 74 -2.38 -11.75 -3.55
C GLU A 74 -3.57 -12.41 -4.26
N ALA A 75 -3.38 -13.61 -4.84
CA ALA A 75 -4.47 -14.36 -5.47
C ALA A 75 -5.62 -14.64 -4.49
N ASN A 76 -5.29 -15.03 -3.26
CA ASN A 76 -6.26 -15.38 -2.23
C ASN A 76 -7.14 -14.17 -1.84
N ILE A 77 -6.53 -13.00 -1.57
CA ILE A 77 -7.34 -11.84 -1.20
C ILE A 77 -8.16 -11.31 -2.38
N LEU A 78 -7.60 -11.27 -3.59
CA LEU A 78 -8.34 -10.81 -4.77
C LEU A 78 -9.53 -11.72 -5.09
N THR A 79 -9.38 -13.04 -4.89
CA THR A 79 -10.50 -13.99 -4.99
C THR A 79 -11.61 -13.68 -3.98
N GLN A 80 -11.23 -13.36 -2.74
CA GLN A 80 -12.20 -13.02 -1.69
C GLN A 80 -12.92 -11.70 -1.97
N LEU A 81 -12.20 -10.69 -2.45
CA LEU A 81 -12.75 -9.38 -2.84
C LEU A 81 -13.76 -9.50 -4.00
N ALA A 82 -13.49 -10.38 -4.96
CA ALA A 82 -14.36 -10.59 -6.12
C ALA A 82 -15.55 -11.55 -5.87
N SER A 83 -15.66 -12.13 -4.67
CA SER A 83 -16.66 -13.16 -4.38
C SER A 83 -18.09 -12.64 -4.45
N LYS A 84 -18.89 -13.13 -5.41
CA LYS A 84 -20.32 -12.80 -5.52
C LYS A 84 -21.19 -13.49 -4.48
N SER A 85 -20.77 -14.65 -3.97
CA SER A 85 -21.56 -15.44 -3.00
C SER A 85 -21.43 -14.91 -1.57
N LYS A 86 -20.33 -14.21 -1.29
CA LYS A 86 -20.06 -13.49 -0.03
C LYS A 86 -19.39 -12.18 -0.41
N PRO A 87 -20.16 -11.17 -0.84
CA PRO A 87 -19.59 -9.89 -1.24
C PRO A 87 -18.80 -9.33 -0.07
N PHE A 88 -17.56 -8.91 -0.37
CA PHE A 88 -16.66 -8.38 0.64
C PHE A 88 -17.23 -7.11 1.29
N PHE A 89 -18.01 -6.34 0.54
CA PHE A 89 -18.75 -5.17 1.00
C PHE A 89 -20.25 -5.50 0.99
N ALA A 90 -20.89 -5.48 2.16
CA ALA A 90 -22.34 -5.69 2.27
C ALA A 90 -23.11 -4.58 1.52
N ASN A 91 -22.64 -3.34 1.64
CA ASN A 91 -23.05 -2.19 0.84
C ASN A 91 -21.80 -1.62 0.18
N PRO A 92 -21.73 -1.58 -1.17
CA PRO A 92 -20.57 -1.01 -1.83
C PRO A 92 -20.36 0.46 -1.43
N PRO A 93 -19.13 0.88 -1.14
CA PRO A 93 -18.82 2.28 -0.89
C PRO A 93 -19.20 3.15 -2.09
N ASN A 94 -19.65 4.38 -1.84
CA ASN A 94 -19.89 5.36 -2.89
C ASN A 94 -18.54 5.91 -3.41
N THR A 95 -17.87 5.13 -4.25
CA THR A 95 -16.52 5.42 -4.71
C THR A 95 -16.24 4.90 -6.11
N THR A 96 -15.30 5.53 -6.82
CA THR A 96 -14.76 5.03 -8.10
C THR A 96 -13.53 4.14 -7.92
N ALA A 97 -13.12 3.91 -6.66
CA ALA A 97 -12.02 3.02 -6.35
C ALA A 97 -12.45 1.55 -6.24
N HIS A 98 -11.63 0.64 -6.75
CA HIS A 98 -11.81 -0.80 -6.63
C HIS A 98 -10.47 -1.52 -6.54
N ALA A 99 -10.47 -2.71 -5.92
CA ALA A 99 -9.33 -3.61 -6.03
C ALA A 99 -9.23 -4.15 -7.46
N VAL A 100 -8.01 -4.32 -7.97
CA VAL A 100 -7.78 -4.95 -9.27
C VAL A 100 -8.46 -6.31 -9.35
N GLN A 101 -9.15 -6.58 -10.46
CA GLN A 101 -9.81 -7.87 -10.62
C GLN A 101 -8.80 -8.99 -10.90
N LEU A 102 -8.90 -10.11 -10.18
CA LEU A 102 -8.24 -11.35 -10.55
C LEU A 102 -8.99 -12.03 -11.69
N LEU A 103 -8.33 -12.24 -12.83
CA LEU A 103 -8.88 -12.93 -14.00
C LEU A 103 -8.53 -14.41 -13.98
N ASN A 104 -7.27 -14.73 -13.68
CA ASN A 104 -6.79 -16.10 -13.57
C ASN A 104 -5.58 -16.19 -12.62
N TYR A 105 -5.36 -17.36 -12.02
CA TYR A 105 -4.14 -17.63 -11.26
C TYR A 105 -3.57 -19.02 -11.55
N ASN A 106 -2.37 -19.06 -12.12
CA ASN A 106 -1.57 -20.27 -12.22
C ASN A 106 -0.65 -20.40 -11.00
N LYS A 107 -1.12 -21.17 -10.01
CA LYS A 107 -0.45 -21.36 -8.71
C LYS A 107 0.93 -22.04 -8.82
N ASP A 108 1.10 -22.96 -9.75
CA ASP A 108 2.35 -23.70 -9.92
C ASP A 108 3.46 -22.79 -10.45
N ASN A 109 3.09 -21.84 -11.31
CA ASN A 109 4.01 -20.88 -11.93
C ASN A 109 4.05 -19.53 -11.22
N LYS A 110 3.26 -19.33 -10.16
CA LYS A 110 3.13 -18.05 -9.45
C LYS A 110 2.89 -16.89 -10.43
N LEU A 111 1.93 -17.11 -11.33
CA LEU A 111 1.60 -16.21 -12.44
C LEU A 111 0.12 -15.80 -12.33
N LEU A 112 -0.13 -14.54 -12.01
CA LEU A 112 -1.47 -13.95 -12.06
C LEU A 112 -1.75 -13.40 -13.46
N GLU A 113 -3.01 -13.50 -13.86
CA GLU A 113 -3.63 -12.62 -14.86
C GLU A 113 -4.64 -11.73 -14.12
N ILE A 114 -4.46 -10.42 -14.20
CA ILE A 114 -5.31 -9.43 -13.54
C ILE A 114 -5.79 -8.38 -14.54
N GLU A 115 -6.84 -7.65 -14.16
CA GLU A 115 -7.33 -6.48 -14.89
C GLU A 115 -6.20 -5.48 -15.19
N ASP A 116 -6.20 -4.93 -16.39
CA ASP A 116 -5.40 -3.75 -16.69
C ASP A 116 -6.11 -2.53 -16.09
N GLY A 117 -5.51 -1.92 -15.06
CA GLY A 117 -6.02 -0.71 -14.42
C GLY A 117 -5.61 0.59 -15.12
N GLY A 118 -4.84 0.52 -16.21
CA GLY A 118 -4.35 1.68 -16.96
C GLY A 118 -2.84 1.86 -16.94
N THR A 119 -2.38 2.97 -17.51
CA THR A 119 -0.96 3.21 -17.80
C THR A 119 -0.27 4.15 -16.81
N CYS A 120 -1.02 4.79 -15.92
CA CYS A 120 -0.50 5.83 -15.04
C CYS A 120 -0.96 5.59 -13.61
N ASN A 121 -0.02 5.62 -12.65
CA ASN A 121 -0.34 5.59 -11.23
C ASN A 121 -0.60 7.02 -10.71
N LEU A 122 -1.24 7.14 -9.55
CA LEU A 122 -1.60 8.43 -8.96
C LEU A 122 -0.38 9.27 -8.60
N LYS A 123 0.74 8.65 -8.18
CA LYS A 123 1.98 9.38 -7.90
C LYS A 123 2.50 10.13 -9.13
N ASP A 124 2.47 9.50 -10.30
CA ASP A 124 2.90 10.09 -11.57
C ASP A 124 1.86 11.03 -12.15
N ALA A 125 0.57 10.70 -12.01
CA ALA A 125 -0.52 11.54 -12.48
C ALA A 125 -0.76 12.78 -11.59
N TYR A 126 -0.18 12.82 -10.40
CA TYR A 126 -0.50 13.79 -9.35
C TYR A 126 -0.42 15.26 -9.81
N THR A 127 0.51 15.60 -10.70
CA THR A 127 0.68 16.98 -11.21
C THR A 127 -0.26 17.32 -12.37
N SER A 128 -1.04 16.37 -12.88
CA SER A 128 -1.94 16.59 -14.00
C SER A 128 -3.07 17.56 -13.63
N PRO A 129 -3.22 18.70 -14.32
CA PRO A 129 -4.22 19.72 -13.97
C PRO A 129 -5.66 19.20 -14.07
N ASP A 130 -5.90 18.17 -14.87
CA ASP A 130 -7.22 17.58 -15.12
C ASP A 130 -7.74 16.74 -13.95
N LEU A 131 -6.87 16.37 -13.00
CA LEU A 131 -7.27 15.58 -11.84
C LEU A 131 -7.76 16.45 -10.68
N ASN A 132 -8.94 16.13 -10.16
CA ASN A 132 -9.41 16.64 -8.88
C ASN A 132 -8.81 15.80 -7.74
N ILE A 133 -7.61 16.18 -7.29
CA ILE A 133 -6.85 15.45 -6.27
C ILE A 133 -7.60 15.32 -4.93
N PRO A 134 -8.28 16.36 -4.40
CA PRO A 134 -9.10 16.19 -3.20
C PRO A 134 -10.22 15.16 -3.36
N GLN A 135 -10.91 15.14 -4.51
CA GLN A 135 -11.95 14.15 -4.77
C GLN A 135 -11.38 12.73 -4.88
N ILE A 136 -10.21 12.55 -5.50
CA ILE A 136 -9.50 11.26 -5.51
C ILE A 136 -9.17 10.80 -4.08
N GLY A 137 -8.66 11.71 -3.24
CA GLY A 137 -8.40 11.42 -1.82
C GLY A 137 -9.63 10.92 -1.07
N GLN A 138 -10.79 11.55 -1.31
CA GLN A 138 -12.07 11.11 -0.75
C GLN A 138 -12.46 9.70 -1.22
N HIS A 139 -12.39 9.42 -2.52
CA HIS A 139 -12.72 8.11 -3.08
C HIS A 139 -11.85 6.98 -2.53
N LEU A 140 -10.54 7.22 -2.40
CA LEU A 140 -9.61 6.25 -1.83
C LEU A 140 -9.87 6.02 -0.35
N ALA A 141 -10.14 7.09 0.40
CA ALA A 141 -10.46 7.00 1.81
C ALA A 141 -11.75 6.22 2.08
N THR A 142 -12.83 6.51 1.34
CA THR A 142 -14.11 5.80 1.45
C THR A 142 -13.95 4.32 1.11
N TRP A 143 -13.19 3.98 0.07
CA TRP A 143 -12.92 2.59 -0.27
C TRP A 143 -12.09 1.87 0.81
N LEU A 144 -11.02 2.51 1.31
CA LEU A 144 -10.13 1.91 2.31
C LEU A 144 -10.85 1.72 3.65
N ALA A 145 -11.66 2.69 4.07
CA ALA A 145 -12.50 2.56 5.26
C ALA A 145 -13.47 1.39 5.14
N ALA A 146 -14.09 1.19 3.97
CA ALA A 146 -14.96 0.05 3.71
C ALA A 146 -14.19 -1.28 3.80
N LEU A 147 -12.98 -1.37 3.23
CA LEU A 147 -12.10 -2.55 3.35
C LEU A 147 -11.83 -2.88 4.82
N HIS A 148 -11.42 -1.88 5.61
CA HIS A 148 -11.09 -2.09 7.00
C HIS A 148 -12.31 -2.46 7.86
N ASN A 149 -13.47 -1.85 7.59
CA ASN A 149 -14.71 -2.12 8.32
C ASN A 149 -15.25 -3.53 8.06
N SER A 150 -15.20 -4.00 6.80
CA SER A 150 -15.82 -5.27 6.43
C SER A 150 -14.93 -6.50 6.62
N SER A 151 -13.63 -6.30 6.89
CA SER A 151 -12.64 -7.38 6.90
C SER A 151 -12.16 -7.83 8.28
N THR A 152 -12.81 -7.38 9.36
CA THR A 152 -12.39 -7.65 10.75
C THR A 152 -12.34 -9.13 11.12
N LYS A 153 -13.03 -10.00 10.38
CA LYS A 153 -13.04 -11.47 10.57
C LYS A 153 -12.46 -12.24 9.38
N THR A 154 -11.94 -11.54 8.37
CA THR A 154 -11.41 -12.16 7.16
C THR A 154 -10.08 -12.85 7.46
N SER A 155 -9.90 -14.08 6.97
CA SER A 155 -8.68 -14.85 7.15
C SER A 155 -7.81 -14.79 5.89
N LEU A 156 -6.49 -14.71 6.07
CA LEU A 156 -5.52 -14.77 4.98
C LEU A 156 -4.82 -16.13 4.87
N VAL A 157 -5.23 -17.13 5.67
CA VAL A 157 -4.64 -18.49 5.64
C VAL A 157 -4.75 -19.07 4.23
N LEU A 158 -3.63 -19.57 3.71
CA LEU A 158 -3.63 -20.28 2.44
C LEU A 158 -4.09 -21.73 2.64
N LYS A 159 -4.79 -22.29 1.65
CA LYS A 159 -5.20 -23.70 1.66
C LYS A 159 -3.97 -24.61 1.86
N GLY A 160 -4.01 -25.44 2.89
CA GLY A 160 -2.94 -26.39 3.22
C GLY A 160 -1.87 -25.86 4.19
N GLN A 161 -1.97 -24.61 4.64
CA GLN A 161 -1.19 -24.12 5.78
C GLN A 161 -1.84 -24.53 7.10
N ASP A 162 -1.01 -24.62 8.14
CA ASP A 162 -1.48 -24.80 9.51
C ASP A 162 -2.43 -23.66 9.89
N SER A 163 -3.57 -24.04 10.46
CA SER A 163 -4.61 -23.14 10.98
C SER A 163 -4.13 -22.18 12.08
N SER A 164 -2.93 -22.38 12.64
CA SER A 164 -2.34 -21.53 13.67
C SER A 164 -1.94 -20.13 13.19
N SER A 165 -1.62 -19.94 11.90
CA SER A 165 -1.28 -18.62 11.34
C SER A 165 -2.43 -18.05 10.51
N LYS A 166 -3.06 -16.96 10.98
CA LYS A 166 -4.13 -16.25 10.25
C LYS A 166 -3.62 -15.25 9.19
N ASN A 167 -2.31 -15.08 9.07
CA ASN A 167 -1.69 -13.92 8.44
C ASN A 167 -0.72 -14.30 7.31
N ASN A 168 -0.35 -13.32 6.48
CA ASN A 168 0.72 -13.38 5.51
C ASN A 168 2.05 -13.02 6.19
N PRO A 169 2.93 -13.98 6.50
CA PRO A 169 4.20 -13.70 7.17
C PRO A 169 5.16 -12.89 6.29
N ILE A 170 5.02 -12.98 4.95
CA ILE A 170 5.85 -12.23 4.01
C ILE A 170 5.48 -10.74 4.08
N GLY A 171 4.19 -10.43 3.99
CA GLY A 171 3.68 -9.06 4.17
C GLY A 171 4.08 -8.48 5.53
N VAL A 172 3.94 -9.24 6.61
CA VAL A 172 4.38 -8.82 7.96
C VAL A 172 5.88 -8.52 8.01
N ALA A 173 6.72 -9.38 7.43
CA ALA A 173 8.17 -9.19 7.43
C ALA A 173 8.59 -7.94 6.64
N VAL A 174 8.02 -7.74 5.45
CA VAL A 174 8.29 -6.57 4.60
C VAL A 174 7.85 -5.28 5.30
N TYR A 175 6.66 -5.27 5.91
CA TYR A 175 6.13 -4.09 6.57
C TYR A 175 6.96 -3.63 7.78
N ARG A 176 7.70 -4.56 8.41
CA ARG A 176 8.62 -4.26 9.52
C ARG A 176 9.96 -3.67 9.06
N HIS A 177 10.25 -3.66 7.76
CA HIS A 177 11.56 -3.28 7.23
C HIS A 177 11.97 -1.86 7.63
N SER A 178 11.08 -0.88 7.51
CA SER A 178 11.37 0.52 7.84
C SER A 178 11.64 0.71 9.34
N TYR A 179 10.86 0.07 10.20
CA TYR A 179 11.10 0.09 11.66
C TYR A 179 12.44 -0.56 12.03
N HIS A 180 12.72 -1.74 11.49
CA HIS A 180 13.94 -2.48 11.80
C HIS A 180 15.19 -1.69 11.38
N ASN A 181 15.12 -0.99 10.25
CA ASN A 181 16.26 -0.28 9.67
C ASN A 181 16.25 1.22 9.92
N LEU A 182 15.32 1.73 10.74
CA LEU A 182 15.22 3.16 11.07
C LEU A 182 16.53 3.68 11.68
N HIS A 183 17.20 2.87 12.50
CA HIS A 183 18.48 3.22 13.13
C HIS A 183 19.55 3.63 12.10
N LEU A 184 19.58 3.01 10.92
CA LEU A 184 20.53 3.35 9.85
C LEU A 184 20.26 4.75 9.28
N ALA A 185 18.99 5.15 9.19
CA ALA A 185 18.63 6.50 8.77
C ALA A 185 19.02 7.51 9.84
N LEU A 186 18.69 7.26 11.11
CA LEU A 186 19.01 8.18 12.20
C LEU A 186 20.52 8.38 12.35
N GLU A 187 21.31 7.30 12.30
CA GLU A 187 22.77 7.37 12.35
C GLU A 187 23.33 8.23 11.20
N LYS A 188 22.89 7.98 9.97
CA LYS A 188 23.35 8.71 8.77
C LYS A 188 23.08 10.22 8.86
N TYR A 189 21.99 10.62 9.51
CA TYR A 189 21.56 12.02 9.60
C TYR A 189 21.80 12.64 10.99
N GLY A 190 22.67 12.03 11.81
CA GLY A 190 23.20 12.62 13.04
C GLY A 190 22.31 12.54 14.28
N TYR A 191 21.35 11.61 14.31
CA TYR A 191 20.42 11.39 15.41
C TYR A 191 20.78 10.17 16.27
N ASP A 192 20.29 10.17 17.51
CA ASP A 192 20.46 9.04 18.43
C ASP A 192 19.68 7.80 17.96
N THR A 193 20.41 6.72 17.70
CA THR A 193 19.82 5.44 17.27
C THR A 193 18.96 4.77 18.33
N HIS A 194 19.11 5.11 19.61
CA HIS A 194 18.24 4.59 20.68
C HIS A 194 16.76 4.93 20.45
N LEU A 195 16.46 6.08 19.83
CA LEU A 195 15.09 6.43 19.43
C LEU A 195 14.53 5.39 18.45
N ALA A 196 15.30 5.01 17.42
CA ALA A 196 14.85 4.02 16.44
C ALA A 196 14.61 2.64 17.07
N TYR A 197 15.51 2.19 17.95
CA TYR A 197 15.34 0.91 18.63
C TYR A 197 14.08 0.91 19.51
N ARG A 198 13.85 1.98 20.26
CA ARG A 198 12.64 2.12 21.09
C ARG A 198 11.36 2.16 20.24
N ILE A 199 11.35 2.90 19.13
CA ILE A 199 10.19 2.94 18.23
C ILE A 199 9.91 1.56 17.61
N ASN A 200 10.95 0.81 17.23
CA ASN A 200 10.80 -0.54 16.73
C ASN A 200 10.31 -1.52 17.81
N GLU A 201 10.77 -1.36 19.05
CA GLU A 201 10.30 -2.16 20.20
C GLU A 201 8.83 -1.85 20.53
N ASP A 202 8.48 -0.58 20.72
CA ASP A 202 7.16 -0.14 21.19
C ASP A 202 6.08 -0.30 20.10
N PHE A 203 6.43 -0.06 18.82
CA PHE A 203 5.45 -0.02 17.72
C PHE A 203 5.75 -1.00 16.58
N GLY A 204 7.02 -1.17 16.21
CA GLY A 204 7.43 -2.08 15.13
C GLY A 204 7.16 -3.56 15.47
N SER A 205 7.24 -3.93 16.75
CA SER A 205 6.95 -5.29 17.23
C SER A 205 5.47 -5.65 17.11
N LEU A 206 4.56 -4.67 17.28
CA LEU A 206 3.10 -4.86 17.22
C LEU A 206 2.63 -5.38 15.86
N LEU A 207 3.35 -5.04 14.79
CA LEU A 207 3.07 -5.51 13.42
C LEU A 207 3.06 -7.05 13.31
N ALA A 208 3.73 -7.75 14.22
CA ALA A 208 3.74 -9.22 14.25
C ALA A 208 2.45 -9.83 14.80
N THR A 209 1.71 -9.07 15.61
CA THR A 209 0.58 -9.57 16.41
C THR A 209 -0.73 -8.88 16.09
N ASP A 210 -0.71 -7.79 15.33
CA ASP A 210 -1.92 -7.06 14.96
C ASP A 210 -2.94 -7.93 14.21
N ASP A 211 -4.20 -7.81 14.61
CA ASP A 211 -5.30 -8.62 14.08
C ASP A 211 -6.63 -7.83 14.05
N GLU A 212 -6.60 -6.55 13.66
CA GLU A 212 -7.82 -5.71 13.57
C GLU A 212 -8.61 -6.00 12.29
N CYS A 213 -7.97 -5.84 11.13
CA CYS A 213 -8.60 -5.96 9.81
C CYS A 213 -7.60 -6.44 8.76
N VAL A 214 -8.09 -6.68 7.53
CA VAL A 214 -7.20 -6.85 6.38
C VAL A 214 -6.67 -5.47 5.99
N CYS A 215 -5.35 -5.34 5.98
CA CYS A 215 -4.62 -4.22 5.42
C CYS A 215 -4.13 -4.62 4.02
N HIS A 216 -4.14 -3.68 3.08
CA HIS A 216 -3.45 -3.83 1.81
C HIS A 216 -1.95 -4.09 2.03
N GLY A 217 -1.35 -3.43 3.04
CA GLY A 217 0.04 -3.63 3.42
C GLY A 217 1.06 -2.99 2.48
N ASP A 218 0.59 -2.27 1.45
CA ASP A 218 1.40 -1.37 0.62
C ASP A 218 0.49 -0.31 -0.03
N PHE A 219 -0.35 0.33 0.78
CA PHE A 219 -1.35 1.28 0.28
C PHE A 219 -0.73 2.68 0.11
N TRP A 220 -0.30 3.00 -1.11
CA TRP A 220 0.26 4.30 -1.46
C TRP A 220 -0.10 4.72 -2.90
N PRO A 221 0.04 6.01 -3.27
CA PRO A 221 -0.34 6.51 -4.59
C PRO A 221 0.36 5.83 -5.78
N GLY A 222 1.51 5.17 -5.60
CA GLY A 222 2.15 4.38 -6.65
C GLY A 222 1.39 3.10 -7.02
N ASN A 223 0.58 2.57 -6.10
CA ASN A 223 -0.23 1.37 -6.26
C ASN A 223 -1.70 1.68 -6.59
N VAL A 224 -2.00 2.94 -6.95
CA VAL A 224 -3.32 3.37 -7.40
C VAL A 224 -3.21 3.76 -8.87
N LEU A 225 -3.75 2.94 -9.78
CA LEU A 225 -3.83 3.26 -11.20
C LEU A 225 -5.00 4.21 -11.46
N VAL A 226 -4.75 5.28 -12.19
CA VAL A 226 -5.74 6.31 -12.52
C VAL A 226 -6.11 6.17 -13.99
N ARG A 227 -7.37 5.83 -14.26
CA ARG A 227 -7.93 5.84 -15.61
C ARG A 227 -8.91 7.00 -15.72
N SER A 228 -8.47 8.05 -16.43
CA SER A 228 -9.36 9.13 -16.84
C SER A 228 -10.25 8.63 -17.97
N ASN A 229 -11.52 8.45 -17.68
CA ASN A 229 -12.58 8.33 -18.66
C ASN A 229 -13.21 9.71 -18.89
N GLU A 230 -14.04 9.87 -19.93
CA GLU A 230 -14.84 11.10 -20.11
C GLU A 230 -15.79 11.36 -18.92
N ALA A 231 -16.01 10.35 -18.07
CA ALA A 231 -16.73 10.46 -16.81
C ALA A 231 -15.81 10.98 -15.69
N GLN A 232 -16.29 11.98 -14.94
CA GLN A 232 -15.67 12.43 -13.69
C GLN A 232 -16.50 11.89 -12.52
N PRO A 233 -15.87 11.29 -11.48
CA PRO A 233 -14.44 11.18 -11.24
C PRO A 233 -13.77 10.00 -11.97
N PRO A 234 -12.43 10.00 -12.12
CA PRO A 234 -11.71 8.91 -12.78
C PRO A 234 -11.88 7.58 -12.03
N SER A 235 -11.76 6.47 -12.76
CA SER A 235 -11.70 5.13 -12.16
C SER A 235 -10.34 4.94 -11.48
N LEU A 236 -10.35 4.37 -10.28
CA LEU A 236 -9.14 4.16 -9.46
C LEU A 236 -8.96 2.67 -9.18
N THR A 237 -7.94 2.04 -9.76
CA THR A 237 -7.68 0.61 -9.56
C THR A 237 -6.53 0.42 -8.58
N ILE A 238 -6.78 -0.27 -7.47
CA ILE A 238 -5.82 -0.54 -6.40
C ILE A 238 -5.16 -1.90 -6.65
N VAL A 239 -3.86 -1.84 -6.95
CA VAL A 239 -3.03 -2.98 -7.37
C VAL A 239 -2.01 -3.36 -6.31
N ASP A 240 -1.31 -4.47 -6.54
CA ASP A 240 -0.15 -4.92 -5.76
C ASP A 240 -0.45 -5.37 -4.33
N TRP A 241 -1.28 -6.41 -4.22
CA TRP A 241 -1.74 -6.94 -2.92
C TRP A 241 -0.81 -8.02 -2.35
N GLU A 242 0.43 -8.13 -2.81
CA GLU A 242 1.36 -9.19 -2.37
C GLU A 242 1.77 -9.05 -0.89
N MET A 243 1.65 -7.84 -0.34
CA MET A 243 1.90 -7.52 1.07
C MET A 243 0.64 -7.55 1.93
N VAL A 244 -0.51 -7.99 1.39
CA VAL A 244 -1.77 -8.10 2.14
C VAL A 244 -1.54 -8.82 3.45
N ARG A 245 -2.04 -8.26 4.56
CA ARG A 245 -1.86 -8.83 5.89
C ARG A 245 -3.03 -8.52 6.80
N ARG A 246 -3.20 -9.34 7.84
CA ARG A 246 -3.95 -8.95 9.03
C ARG A 246 -3.11 -7.97 9.81
N GLY A 247 -3.72 -6.89 10.25
CA GLY A 247 -3.01 -5.76 10.82
C GLY A 247 -3.93 -4.74 11.46
N THR A 248 -3.39 -3.61 11.88
CA THR A 248 -4.18 -2.42 12.25
C THR A 248 -4.38 -1.49 11.06
N SER A 249 -5.59 -0.95 10.92
CA SER A 249 -5.90 0.03 9.87
C SER A 249 -5.06 1.31 9.97
N ALA A 250 -4.53 1.62 11.16
CA ALA A 250 -3.64 2.76 11.38
C ALA A 250 -2.41 2.75 10.46
N THR A 251 -1.95 1.56 10.08
CA THR A 251 -0.73 1.40 9.28
C THR A 251 -0.93 1.72 7.81
N ASP A 252 -1.97 1.20 7.16
CA ASP A 252 -2.32 1.58 5.78
C ASP A 252 -2.60 3.08 5.67
N VAL A 253 -3.29 3.66 6.66
CA VAL A 253 -3.58 5.10 6.71
C VAL A 253 -2.31 5.91 6.90
N GLY A 254 -1.42 5.51 7.83
CA GLY A 254 -0.17 6.20 8.08
C GLY A 254 0.79 6.16 6.89
N GLN A 255 0.83 5.04 6.16
CA GLN A 255 1.65 4.90 4.95
C GLN A 255 1.12 5.82 3.84
N PHE A 256 -0.19 5.78 3.60
CA PHE A 256 -0.80 6.66 2.59
C PHE A 256 -0.63 8.14 2.96
N ALA A 257 -0.80 8.50 4.24
CA ALA A 257 -0.59 9.85 4.74
C ALA A 257 0.85 10.31 4.51
N ALA A 258 1.84 9.44 4.72
CA ALA A 258 3.24 9.76 4.45
C ALA A 258 3.50 10.08 2.98
N GLU A 259 3.00 9.26 2.07
CA GLU A 259 3.20 9.48 0.63
C GLU A 259 2.36 10.67 0.12
N ALA A 260 1.14 10.87 0.64
CA ALA A 260 0.32 12.03 0.33
C ALA A 260 0.96 13.32 0.83
N PHE A 261 1.56 13.33 2.02
CA PHE A 261 2.35 14.45 2.55
C PHE A 261 3.53 14.78 1.63
N LEU A 262 4.28 13.78 1.18
CA LEU A 262 5.41 13.99 0.27
C LEU A 262 4.95 14.53 -1.10
N LEU A 263 3.81 14.05 -1.62
CA LEU A 263 3.21 14.58 -2.84
C LEU A 263 2.73 16.03 -2.68
N ASP A 264 1.95 16.33 -1.64
CA ASP A 264 1.49 17.69 -1.37
C ASP A 264 2.69 18.63 -1.16
N ARG A 265 3.72 18.19 -0.44
CA ARG A 265 4.92 19.00 -0.17
C ARG A 265 5.78 19.27 -1.41
N PHE A 266 6.01 18.27 -2.25
CA PHE A 266 7.00 18.36 -3.33
C PHE A 266 6.41 18.40 -4.75
N ARG A 267 5.12 18.13 -4.92
CA ARG A 267 4.48 18.03 -6.24
C ARG A 267 3.25 18.94 -6.41
N GLY A 268 3.10 19.97 -5.57
CA GLY A 268 2.21 21.10 -5.86
C GLY A 268 1.08 21.36 -4.87
N GLY A 269 1.06 20.72 -3.69
CA GLY A 269 0.15 21.08 -2.61
C GLY A 269 -1.32 20.97 -2.97
N ARG A 270 -1.72 19.89 -3.65
CA ARG A 270 -3.05 19.75 -4.24
C ARG A 270 -4.10 19.19 -3.29
N GLY A 271 -3.75 18.96 -2.03
CA GLY A 271 -4.67 18.67 -0.93
C GLY A 271 -5.06 17.19 -0.83
N LEU A 272 -4.19 16.27 -1.25
CA LEU A 272 -4.46 14.83 -1.15
C LEU A 272 -4.53 14.37 0.30
N LEU A 273 -3.56 14.80 1.11
CA LEU A 273 -3.42 14.41 2.51
C LEU A 273 -4.66 14.79 3.32
N ALA A 274 -5.02 16.07 3.27
CA ALA A 274 -6.13 16.60 4.04
C ALA A 274 -7.46 15.96 3.62
N ALA A 275 -7.70 15.83 2.31
CA ALA A 275 -8.93 15.23 1.80
C ALA A 275 -9.06 13.75 2.18
N PHE A 276 -7.99 12.98 2.05
CA PHE A 276 -7.96 11.56 2.41
C PHE A 276 -8.21 11.35 3.91
N LEU A 277 -7.48 12.05 4.78
CA LEU A 277 -7.61 11.88 6.23
C LEU A 277 -9.00 12.30 6.74
N LYS A 278 -9.52 13.44 6.25
CA LYS A 278 -10.87 13.92 6.58
C LYS A 278 -11.94 12.91 6.21
N ALA A 279 -11.88 12.38 5.00
CA ALA A 279 -12.83 11.38 4.51
C ALA A 279 -12.69 10.06 5.28
N TYR A 280 -11.47 9.57 5.49
CA TYR A 280 -11.26 8.28 6.15
C TYR A 280 -11.79 8.29 7.59
N VAL A 281 -11.49 9.36 8.34
CA VAL A 281 -12.01 9.53 9.70
C VAL A 281 -13.53 9.64 9.68
N ALA A 282 -14.12 10.36 8.71
CA ALA A 282 -15.57 10.48 8.57
C ALA A 282 -16.27 9.14 8.34
N GLU A 283 -15.72 8.28 7.50
CA GLU A 283 -16.26 6.95 7.14
C GLU A 283 -16.08 5.91 8.26
N ARG A 284 -15.24 6.22 9.26
CA ARG A 284 -14.94 5.36 10.41
C ARG A 284 -15.59 5.85 11.71
N LYS A 285 -16.42 6.92 11.67
CA LYS A 285 -16.97 7.62 12.84
C LYS A 285 -17.79 6.75 13.81
N ASP A 286 -18.32 5.62 13.38
CA ASP A 286 -19.18 4.76 14.20
C ASP A 286 -18.45 3.60 14.92
N GLY A 287 -17.12 3.51 14.84
CA GLY A 287 -16.36 2.41 15.44
C GLY A 287 -15.52 2.82 16.66
N GLU A 288 -15.64 2.05 17.75
CA GLU A 288 -14.77 2.06 18.96
C GLU A 288 -13.25 1.98 18.64
N VAL A 289 -12.88 1.75 17.38
CA VAL A 289 -11.52 1.50 16.91
C VAL A 289 -10.70 2.78 16.73
N LEU A 290 -11.33 3.92 16.45
CA LEU A 290 -10.63 5.20 16.30
C LEU A 290 -10.53 5.92 17.64
N GLY A 291 -9.51 5.60 18.43
CA GLY A 291 -9.16 6.31 19.67
C GLY A 291 -7.69 6.76 19.69
N GLU A 292 -7.24 7.26 20.85
CA GLU A 292 -5.88 7.79 21.03
C GLU A 292 -4.79 6.80 20.59
N MET A 293 -4.90 5.53 20.96
CA MET A 293 -3.91 4.52 20.59
C MET A 293 -3.85 4.31 19.06
N TRP A 294 -5.00 4.29 18.38
CA TRP A 294 -5.02 4.18 16.92
C TRP A 294 -4.33 5.39 16.27
N LEU A 295 -4.62 6.60 16.77
CA LEU A 295 -4.01 7.84 16.27
C LEU A 295 -2.50 7.83 16.49
N LYS A 296 -2.04 7.43 17.69
CA LYS A 296 -0.62 7.29 18.02
C LYS A 296 0.08 6.33 17.06
N ARG A 297 -0.54 5.17 16.79
CA ARG A 297 0.01 4.17 15.86
C ARG A 297 0.09 4.68 14.41
N MET A 298 -0.91 5.43 13.96
CA MET A 298 -0.95 6.02 12.62
C MET A 298 0.13 7.10 12.46
N VAL A 299 0.26 8.01 13.44
CA VAL A 299 1.29 9.06 13.42
C VAL A 299 2.69 8.48 13.52
N VAL A 300 2.93 7.50 14.40
CA VAL A 300 4.24 6.83 14.47
C VAL A 300 4.59 6.17 13.14
N HIS A 301 3.64 5.46 12.52
CA HIS A 301 3.90 4.83 11.23
C HIS A 301 4.24 5.83 10.13
N TRP A 302 3.49 6.92 10.05
CA TRP A 302 3.76 8.03 9.15
C TRP A 302 5.15 8.64 9.41
N ALA A 303 5.49 8.96 10.66
CA ALA A 303 6.76 9.57 11.02
C ALA A 303 7.95 8.64 10.73
N VAL A 304 7.82 7.33 10.97
CA VAL A 304 8.82 6.32 10.56
C VAL A 304 9.01 6.33 9.04
N HIS A 305 7.91 6.37 8.27
CA HIS A 305 7.99 6.41 6.81
C HIS A 305 8.76 7.63 6.31
N VAL A 306 8.44 8.82 6.84
CA VAL A 306 9.08 10.10 6.46
C VAL A 306 10.54 10.17 6.90
N ALA A 307 10.90 9.58 8.05
CA ALA A 307 12.29 9.53 8.50
C ALA A 307 13.15 8.50 7.77
N PHE A 308 12.55 7.43 7.23
CA PHE A 308 13.27 6.31 6.64
C PHE A 308 13.31 6.35 5.11
N TRP A 309 12.15 6.34 4.44
CA TRP A 309 12.07 6.09 3.01
C TRP A 309 12.68 7.19 2.13
N PRO A 310 12.54 8.49 2.45
CA PRO A 310 13.25 9.54 1.71
C PRO A 310 14.77 9.41 1.71
N THR A 311 15.35 8.63 2.63
CA THR A 311 16.80 8.32 2.63
C THR A 311 17.21 7.25 1.60
N ARG A 312 16.21 6.54 1.04
CA ARG A 312 16.35 5.44 0.08
C ARG A 312 15.74 5.76 -1.29
N VAL A 313 14.71 6.60 -1.31
CA VAL A 313 13.99 7.05 -2.49
C VAL A 313 14.05 8.56 -2.55
N GLU A 314 14.62 9.09 -3.64
CA GLU A 314 14.83 10.53 -3.77
C GLU A 314 13.50 11.28 -3.96
N TRP A 315 13.27 12.25 -3.07
CA TRP A 315 12.18 13.22 -3.16
C TRP A 315 12.68 14.65 -3.30
N THR A 316 13.91 14.91 -2.87
CA THR A 316 14.54 16.23 -2.77
C THR A 316 16.05 16.03 -2.59
N ASP A 317 16.80 17.12 -2.53
CA ASP A 317 18.25 17.08 -2.32
C ASP A 317 18.62 16.60 -0.90
N ALA A 318 19.93 16.53 -0.62
CA ALA A 318 20.43 16.06 0.67
C ALA A 318 19.92 16.91 1.86
N ALA A 319 19.80 18.23 1.69
CA ALA A 319 19.33 19.14 2.74
C ALA A 319 17.82 19.00 2.96
N GLY A 320 17.05 18.83 1.89
CA GLY A 320 15.63 18.51 1.98
C GLY A 320 15.41 17.15 2.63
N THR A 321 16.26 16.17 2.35
CA THR A 321 16.19 14.83 2.97
C THR A 321 16.48 14.92 4.47
N GLN A 322 17.50 15.67 4.89
CA GLN A 322 17.75 15.96 6.31
C GLN A 322 16.49 16.53 6.97
N LYS A 323 15.85 17.55 6.37
CA LYS A 323 14.62 18.14 6.93
C LYS A 323 13.49 17.13 7.09
N LEU A 324 13.35 16.14 6.20
CA LEU A 324 12.34 15.08 6.35
C LEU A 324 12.67 14.16 7.53
N VAL A 325 13.95 13.81 7.71
CA VAL A 325 14.42 13.07 8.90
C VAL A 325 14.13 13.88 10.17
N ASP A 326 14.44 15.18 10.18
CA ASP A 326 14.17 16.07 11.32
C ASP A 326 12.68 16.11 11.69
N ILE A 327 11.79 16.21 10.68
CA ILE A 327 10.34 16.18 10.86
C ILE A 327 9.89 14.86 11.47
N GLY A 328 10.33 13.73 10.89
CA GLY A 328 9.96 12.40 11.38
C GLY A 328 10.46 12.16 12.80
N VAL A 329 11.72 12.49 13.10
CA VAL A 329 12.29 12.38 14.45
C VAL A 329 11.53 13.25 15.45
N GLY A 330 11.25 14.51 15.11
CA GLY A 330 10.52 15.43 15.99
C GLY A 330 9.13 14.92 16.36
N ALA A 331 8.41 14.30 15.42
CA ALA A 331 7.12 13.66 15.65
C ALA A 331 7.25 12.40 16.52
N LEU A 332 8.24 11.53 16.26
CA LEU A 332 8.48 10.32 17.06
C LEU A 332 8.81 10.65 18.51
N GLU A 333 9.66 11.65 18.75
CA GLU A 333 9.98 12.12 20.11
C GLU A 333 8.76 12.69 20.83
N GLY A 334 7.91 13.43 20.12
CA GLY A 334 6.66 13.96 20.67
C GLY A 334 5.71 12.82 21.08
N MET A 335 5.57 11.80 20.24
CA MET A 335 4.74 10.63 20.52
C MET A 335 5.23 9.79 21.70
N LEU A 336 6.55 9.67 21.91
CA LEU A 336 7.09 8.97 23.08
C LEU A 336 6.88 9.73 24.40
N LYS A 337 6.61 11.04 24.34
CA LYS A 337 6.36 11.91 25.49
C LYS A 337 4.87 12.21 25.69
N ASP A 338 4.00 11.67 24.83
CA ASP A 338 2.57 12.00 24.78
C ASP A 338 2.31 13.52 24.66
N ASP A 339 3.23 14.23 23.99
CA ASP A 339 3.16 15.68 23.76
C ASP A 339 2.30 15.98 22.53
N TRP A 340 0.99 15.80 22.69
CA TRP A 340 0.01 15.96 21.62
C TRP A 340 -0.06 17.39 21.07
N GLU A 341 0.21 18.41 21.89
CA GLU A 341 0.28 19.80 21.41
C GLU A 341 1.41 19.97 20.39
N LYS A 342 2.62 19.50 20.72
CA LYS A 342 3.75 19.52 19.79
C LYS A 342 3.49 18.70 18.54
N VAL A 343 2.86 17.53 18.67
CA VAL A 343 2.62 16.64 17.53
C VAL A 343 1.55 17.18 16.59
N LEU A 344 0.44 17.72 17.12
CA LEU A 344 -0.59 18.36 16.30
C LEU A 344 -0.08 19.64 15.61
N GLY A 345 0.86 20.36 16.23
CA GLY A 345 1.57 21.49 15.62
C GLY A 345 2.76 21.10 14.74
N SER A 346 3.02 19.81 14.50
CA SER A 346 4.14 19.37 13.67
C SER A 346 3.82 19.52 12.17
N PRO A 347 4.84 19.63 11.29
CA PRO A 347 4.62 19.69 9.85
C PRO A 347 3.87 18.48 9.26
N LEU A 348 3.77 17.36 9.98
CA LEU A 348 2.97 16.24 9.54
C LEU A 348 1.46 16.53 9.72
N LEU A 349 1.06 17.11 10.85
CA LEU A 349 -0.34 17.22 11.23
C LEU A 349 -0.93 18.64 11.19
N GLU A 350 -0.11 19.68 10.98
CA GLU A 350 -0.55 21.08 11.08
C GLU A 350 -1.77 21.42 10.22
N ASP A 351 -1.87 20.84 9.01
CA ASP A 351 -3.00 21.08 8.08
C ASP A 351 -4.24 20.21 8.34
N VAL A 352 -4.15 19.28 9.30
CA VAL A 352 -5.18 18.28 9.61
C VAL A 352 -5.46 18.12 11.11
N GLY A 353 -4.95 19.03 11.94
CA GLY A 353 -5.15 18.98 13.40
C GLY A 353 -6.62 19.00 13.81
N ASP A 354 -7.47 19.68 13.03
CA ASP A 354 -8.93 19.72 13.20
C ASP A 354 -9.60 18.34 13.08
N VAL A 355 -9.01 17.44 12.30
CA VAL A 355 -9.50 16.07 12.09
C VAL A 355 -9.25 15.19 13.30
N PHE A 356 -8.12 15.40 13.96
CA PHE A 356 -7.58 14.48 14.95
C PHE A 356 -7.83 14.90 16.39
N ALA A 357 -7.98 16.21 16.67
CA ALA A 357 -8.36 16.67 18.00
C ALA A 357 -9.62 15.95 18.54
N PRO A 358 -10.71 15.74 17.77
CA PRO A 358 -11.87 15.00 18.24
C PRO A 358 -11.64 13.49 18.42
N ILE A 359 -10.54 12.91 17.91
CA ILE A 359 -10.21 11.50 18.12
C ILE A 359 -9.55 11.31 19.49
N LEU A 360 -8.76 12.27 19.95
CA LEU A 360 -8.13 12.25 21.27
C LEU A 360 -9.14 12.27 22.42
N GLU A 361 -10.33 12.81 22.17
CA GLU A 361 -11.41 12.88 23.16
C GLU A 361 -12.26 11.61 23.22
N ARG A 362 -12.02 10.62 22.35
CA ARG A 362 -12.77 9.35 22.32
C ARG A 362 -12.16 8.37 23.33
N VAL A 363 -12.96 8.03 24.35
CA VAL A 363 -12.62 7.05 25.39
C VAL A 363 -12.92 5.63 24.94
#